data_AF-A0A7R9F3D8-F1
#
_entry.id   AF-A0A7R9F3D8-F1
#
_cell.length_a   1.000
_cell.length_b   1.000
_cell.length_c   1.000
_cell.angle_alpha   90.00
_cell.angle_beta   90.00
_cell.angle_gamma   90.00
#
_symmetry.space_group_name_H-M   'P 1'
#
loop_
_entity.id
_entity.type
_entity.pdbx_description
1 polymer ?
#
loop_
_entity_poly.entity_id
_entity_poly.type
_entity_poly.pdbx_seq_one_letter_code
_entity_poly.pdbx_strand_id
1 'polypeptide(L)'
;MCVSMCRGCDKVCEIVVSSILLNEFLPPSPLNLSALSLSTTTTPAIRSTEVSVWNVLLPSSKENQKPSNDCPAGRGSNEQAVHQKQRLPVTMELPRSTLLLLCTLARSLVLGQQEDKVVDDLCLGCLCEAMSDCNRTFSCVGDDCGLFMITKPYWEDAGRHVIAKDNSSSPGAFQRCVVDPFCAAATVESYMKTYSKDCNENGAVDCEDFFALHFLGAGCEGDINQASPEGLDKLRVCQEEVAKIRSGN
;
A
#
# COMPACT_ATOMS: atom_id res chain seq x y z
N MET A 1 21.95 8.49 5.39
CA MET A 1 22.23 7.68 6.60
C MET A 1 20.94 7.51 7.38
N CYS A 2 20.21 6.42 7.16
CA CYS A 2 19.46 5.69 8.18
C CYS A 2 19.05 4.33 7.56
N VAL A 3 20.01 3.41 7.53
CA VAL A 3 19.72 1.99 7.36
C VAL A 3 19.39 1.50 8.77
N SER A 4 18.13 1.22 9.05
CA SER A 4 17.75 0.44 10.23
C SER A 4 16.97 -0.77 9.76
N MET A 5 17.70 -1.88 9.70
CA MET A 5 17.25 -3.23 9.41
C MET A 5 16.11 -3.65 10.35
N CYS A 6 14.93 -3.90 9.80
CA CYS A 6 14.05 -4.93 10.33
C CYS A 6 14.57 -6.30 9.85
N ARG A 7 15.64 -6.80 10.47
CA ARG A 7 16.00 -8.22 10.40
C ARG A 7 15.16 -8.96 11.44
N GLY A 8 14.14 -9.70 11.00
CA GLY A 8 13.31 -10.44 11.92
C GLY A 8 12.16 -11.24 11.34
N CYS A 9 12.30 -11.84 10.16
CA CYS A 9 11.41 -12.91 9.66
C CYS A 9 12.17 -13.90 8.78
N ASP A 10 13.36 -14.34 9.20
CA ASP A 10 14.01 -15.51 8.62
C ASP A 10 13.76 -16.71 9.51
N LYS A 11 12.87 -17.62 9.10
CA LYS A 11 13.02 -19.09 9.25
C LYS A 11 11.99 -19.84 8.38
N VAL A 12 12.53 -20.50 7.34
CA VAL A 12 12.02 -21.67 6.58
C VAL A 12 10.99 -21.33 5.48
N CYS A 13 11.23 -21.54 4.18
CA CYS A 13 11.70 -22.76 3.55
C CYS A 13 12.34 -22.45 2.17
N GLU A 14 13.65 -22.69 2.03
CA GLU A 14 14.21 -22.98 0.71
C GLU A 14 13.86 -24.42 0.34
N ILE A 15 13.19 -24.61 -0.79
CA ILE A 15 13.22 -25.87 -1.52
C ILE A 15 13.74 -25.54 -2.92
N VAL A 16 15.01 -25.90 -3.14
CA VAL A 16 15.61 -26.01 -4.46
C VAL A 16 14.97 -27.19 -5.18
N VAL A 17 14.31 -26.95 -6.32
CA VAL A 17 14.18 -27.97 -7.37
C VAL A 17 14.63 -27.37 -8.69
N SER A 18 15.74 -27.93 -9.16
CA SER A 18 16.40 -27.68 -10.42
C SER A 18 15.68 -28.39 -11.58
N SER A 19 15.85 -27.87 -12.81
CA SER A 19 15.71 -28.48 -14.15
C SER A 19 14.45 -28.07 -14.96
N ILE A 20 14.56 -27.19 -15.99
CA ILE A 20 14.96 -27.45 -17.41
C ILE A 20 13.79 -28.15 -18.18
N LEU A 21 13.07 -27.59 -19.17
CA LEU A 21 13.46 -27.11 -20.51
C LEU A 21 12.42 -26.17 -21.16
N LEU A 22 12.93 -25.13 -21.83
CA LEU A 22 12.64 -24.62 -23.19
C LEU A 22 11.17 -24.42 -23.66
N ASN A 23 10.82 -23.16 -23.95
CA ASN A 23 10.46 -22.82 -25.34
C ASN A 23 10.72 -21.34 -25.63
N GLU A 24 11.56 -21.09 -26.64
CA GLU A 24 11.83 -19.78 -27.23
C GLU A 24 10.75 -19.45 -28.26
N PHE A 25 10.35 -18.18 -28.38
CA PHE A 25 9.92 -17.60 -29.67
C PHE A 25 10.00 -16.05 -29.60
N LEU A 26 11.05 -15.51 -30.21
CA LEU A 26 11.22 -14.12 -30.63
C LEU A 26 11.08 -14.07 -32.18
N PRO A 27 11.09 -12.88 -32.82
CA PRO A 27 9.95 -12.15 -33.36
C PRO A 27 9.89 -12.25 -34.91
N PRO A 28 9.09 -11.42 -35.58
CA PRO A 28 9.77 -10.49 -36.48
C PRO A 28 9.13 -9.09 -36.58
N SER A 29 9.98 -8.08 -36.69
CA SER A 29 9.81 -6.92 -37.57
C SER A 29 10.85 -7.05 -38.70
N PRO A 30 10.69 -6.46 -39.91
CA PRO A 30 11.09 -5.05 -40.08
C PRO A 30 10.48 -4.26 -41.29
N LEU A 31 10.87 -2.97 -41.32
CA LEU A 31 11.02 -2.01 -42.46
C LEU A 31 9.85 -1.06 -42.79
N ASN A 32 10.00 0.27 -42.58
CA ASN A 32 10.63 1.33 -43.42
C ASN A 32 9.64 1.85 -44.51
N LEU A 33 9.42 3.13 -44.83
CA LEU A 33 10.35 4.23 -45.12
C LEU A 33 9.53 5.50 -45.52
N SER A 34 9.99 6.68 -45.10
CA SER A 34 9.86 8.03 -45.73
C SER A 34 8.48 8.67 -46.00
N ALA A 35 8.29 9.91 -45.50
CA ALA A 35 8.14 11.12 -46.34
C ALA A 35 8.11 12.42 -45.51
N LEU A 36 8.87 13.40 -45.98
CA LEU A 36 8.89 14.81 -45.54
C LEU A 36 7.63 15.56 -46.00
N SER A 37 7.20 16.58 -45.24
CA SER A 37 7.09 17.95 -45.75
C SER A 37 6.78 18.98 -44.65
N LEU A 38 7.38 20.16 -44.81
CA LEU A 38 7.17 21.39 -44.05
C LEU A 38 5.90 22.13 -44.51
N SER A 39 5.24 22.83 -43.58
CA SER A 39 4.71 24.21 -43.74
C SER A 39 3.98 24.60 -42.45
N THR A 40 4.57 25.43 -41.59
CA THR A 40 4.38 26.89 -41.47
C THR A 40 2.97 27.38 -41.11
N THR A 41 2.97 28.32 -40.16
CA THR A 41 2.03 29.44 -39.93
C THR A 41 0.67 29.12 -39.31
N THR A 42 0.46 29.53 -38.05
CA THR A 42 -0.18 30.83 -37.68
C THR A 42 -0.80 30.74 -36.28
N THR A 43 -0.23 31.47 -35.33
CA THR A 43 -0.87 31.89 -34.06
C THR A 43 -2.16 32.69 -34.32
N PRO A 44 -3.18 32.56 -33.47
CA PRO A 44 -3.45 33.72 -32.61
C PRO A 44 -3.88 33.42 -31.17
N ALA A 45 -3.49 34.39 -30.34
CA ALA A 45 -3.90 34.76 -29.00
C ALA A 45 -5.29 34.33 -28.51
N ILE A 46 -5.34 33.76 -27.30
CA ILE A 46 -6.49 33.87 -26.39
C ILE A 46 -6.02 34.21 -24.98
N ARG A 47 -6.22 35.48 -24.63
CA ARG A 47 -6.82 36.02 -23.40
C ARG A 47 -6.62 35.22 -22.10
N SER A 48 -5.60 35.61 -21.35
CA SER A 48 -5.47 35.31 -19.92
C SER A 48 -6.49 36.13 -19.12
N THR A 49 -7.44 35.45 -18.50
CA THR A 49 -8.18 35.96 -17.34
C THR A 49 -7.52 35.44 -16.07
N GLU A 50 -7.40 36.35 -15.12
CA GLU A 50 -6.69 36.26 -13.85
C GLU A 50 -7.07 35.01 -13.04
N VAL A 51 -6.07 34.22 -12.66
CA VAL A 51 -6.19 33.30 -11.52
C VAL A 51 -5.57 33.98 -10.32
N SER A 52 -6.41 34.19 -9.32
CA SER A 52 -6.09 34.84 -8.06
C SER A 52 -4.97 34.11 -7.33
N VAL A 53 -3.86 34.80 -7.16
CA VAL A 53 -2.74 34.43 -6.30
C VAL A 53 -3.23 34.46 -4.85
N TRP A 54 -3.51 33.29 -4.27
CA TRP A 54 -3.53 33.16 -2.81
C TRP A 54 -2.10 33.01 -2.30
N ASN A 55 -1.47 34.15 -2.07
CA ASN A 55 -0.36 34.25 -1.13
C ASN A 55 -0.91 33.99 0.27
N VAL A 56 -0.67 32.80 0.82
CA VAL A 56 -0.79 32.57 2.26
C VAL A 56 0.61 32.33 2.81
N LEU A 57 1.14 33.42 3.36
CA LEU A 57 2.23 33.42 4.33
C LEU A 57 1.84 32.50 5.50
N LEU A 58 2.54 31.38 5.67
CA LEU A 58 2.58 30.67 6.96
C LEU A 58 3.82 31.13 7.74
N PRO A 59 3.64 31.55 9.01
CA PRO A 59 4.74 32.00 9.84
C PRO A 59 5.55 30.81 10.37
N SER A 60 6.86 31.00 10.30
CA SER A 60 7.87 30.25 11.03
C SER A 60 7.54 30.25 12.53
N SER A 61 7.29 29.08 13.09
CA SER A 61 7.46 28.85 14.53
C SER A 61 8.55 27.80 14.72
N LYS A 62 9.71 28.30 15.14
CA LYS A 62 10.70 27.51 15.86
C LYS A 62 10.19 27.36 17.29
N GLU A 63 10.15 26.14 17.80
CA GLU A 63 10.66 25.81 19.15
C GLU A 63 10.62 24.28 19.36
N ASN A 64 11.81 23.69 19.39
CA ASN A 64 12.27 22.56 20.19
C ASN A 64 11.25 21.51 20.71
N GLN A 65 11.22 20.34 20.06
CA GLN A 65 10.96 19.09 20.79
C GLN A 65 11.94 17.99 20.35
N LYS A 66 12.80 17.62 21.30
CA LYS A 66 13.81 16.56 21.28
C LYS A 66 13.18 15.21 20.89
N PRO A 67 13.78 14.39 20.00
CA PRO A 67 13.31 13.04 19.75
C PRO A 67 13.57 12.18 20.99
N SER A 68 12.49 11.69 21.62
CA SER A 68 12.57 10.64 22.63
C SER A 68 12.68 9.30 21.91
N ASN A 69 13.90 8.91 21.59
CA ASN A 69 14.23 7.56 21.16
C ASN A 69 14.18 6.64 22.38
N ASP A 70 13.00 6.14 22.72
CA ASP A 70 12.87 5.05 23.68
C ASP A 70 11.83 4.05 23.16
N CYS A 71 12.32 3.02 22.46
CA CYS A 71 11.58 1.78 22.35
C CYS A 71 11.50 1.16 23.75
N PRO A 72 10.31 0.88 24.31
CA PRO A 72 10.23 0.24 25.60
C PRO A 72 10.82 -1.18 25.52
N ALA A 73 11.98 -1.36 26.17
CA ALA A 73 12.54 -2.66 26.45
C ALA A 73 11.55 -3.44 27.33
N GLY A 74 11.03 -4.54 26.79
CA GLY A 74 10.17 -5.47 27.51
C GLY A 74 10.87 -5.97 28.78
N ARG A 75 10.34 -5.55 29.93
CA ARG A 75 10.72 -6.04 31.25
C ARG A 75 10.24 -7.48 31.38
N GLY A 76 11.19 -8.41 31.50
CA GLY A 76 10.91 -9.78 31.92
C GLY A 76 10.38 -9.79 33.35
N SER A 77 9.10 -10.13 33.50
CA SER A 77 8.51 -10.50 34.78
C SER A 77 8.39 -12.02 34.82
N ASN A 78 9.19 -12.63 35.67
CA ASN A 78 9.00 -14.02 36.09
C ASN A 78 7.69 -14.11 36.87
N GLU A 79 6.70 -14.81 36.34
CA GLU A 79 5.53 -15.21 37.10
C GLU A 79 5.31 -16.71 36.90
N GLN A 80 5.74 -17.49 37.89
CA GLN A 80 5.52 -18.92 37.98
C GLN A 80 4.06 -19.16 38.40
N ALA A 81 3.17 -19.39 37.43
CA ALA A 81 1.88 -20.01 37.68
C ALA A 81 2.01 -21.53 37.52
N VAL A 82 2.01 -22.23 38.65
CA VAL A 82 1.92 -23.70 38.72
C VAL A 82 0.51 -24.11 38.29
N HIS A 83 0.32 -24.33 36.99
CA HIS A 83 -0.83 -25.06 36.49
C HIS A 83 -0.51 -26.57 36.48
N GLN A 84 -1.15 -27.27 37.41
CA GLN A 84 -1.14 -28.73 37.51
C GLN A 84 -1.74 -29.34 36.24
N LYS A 85 -0.88 -29.68 35.27
CA LYS A 85 -1.26 -30.39 34.04
C LYS A 85 -1.47 -31.86 34.37
N GLN A 86 -2.72 -32.26 34.61
CA GLN A 86 -3.09 -33.67 34.57
C GLN A 86 -2.79 -34.21 33.17
N ARG A 87 -1.70 -34.99 33.05
CA ARG A 87 -1.40 -35.77 31.84
C ARG A 87 -2.43 -36.89 31.75
N LEU A 88 -3.40 -36.75 30.85
CA LEU A 88 -4.08 -37.90 30.28
C LEU A 88 -3.07 -38.66 29.41
N PRO A 89 -2.92 -40.00 29.57
CA PRO A 89 -2.08 -40.80 28.69
C PRO A 89 -2.81 -40.96 27.35
N VAL A 90 -2.47 -40.13 26.37
CA VAL A 90 -2.86 -40.32 24.97
C VAL A 90 -1.66 -40.89 24.23
N THR A 91 -1.37 -42.18 24.43
CA THR A 91 -0.50 -42.93 23.51
C THR A 91 -1.37 -43.37 22.33
N MET A 92 -1.68 -42.42 21.45
CA MET A 92 -2.26 -42.72 20.15
C MET A 92 -1.11 -43.07 19.20
N GLU A 93 -0.77 -44.35 19.13
CA GLU A 93 0.07 -44.90 18.07
C GLU A 93 -0.74 -44.87 16.76
N LEU A 94 -0.84 -43.70 16.13
CA LEU A 94 -1.51 -43.57 14.84
C LEU A 94 -0.68 -44.30 13.77
N PRO A 95 -1.29 -45.14 12.92
CA PRO A 95 -0.59 -45.74 11.80
C PRO A 95 0.07 -44.67 10.92
N ARG A 96 1.28 -44.93 10.41
CA ARG A 96 1.96 -44.04 9.45
C ARG A 96 1.05 -43.65 8.28
N SER A 97 0.19 -44.57 7.83
CA SER A 97 -0.81 -44.32 6.78
C SER A 97 -1.82 -43.25 7.18
N THR A 98 -2.23 -43.20 8.45
CA THR A 98 -3.18 -42.21 8.98
C THR A 98 -2.52 -40.84 9.16
N LEU A 99 -1.23 -40.80 9.53
CA LEU A 99 -0.44 -39.58 9.59
C LEU A 99 -0.24 -38.98 8.18
N LEU A 100 0.06 -39.81 7.18
CA LEU A 100 0.17 -39.38 5.78
C LEU A 100 -1.16 -38.84 5.25
N LEU A 101 -2.29 -39.52 5.54
CA LEU A 101 -3.62 -39.06 5.16
C LEU A 101 -3.97 -37.71 5.81
N LEU A 102 -3.68 -37.55 7.09
CA LEU A 102 -3.86 -36.28 7.81
C LEU A 102 -2.99 -35.16 7.22
N CYS A 103 -1.73 -35.43 6.88
CA CYS A 103 -0.86 -34.46 6.23
C CYS A 103 -1.36 -34.07 4.83
N THR A 104 -1.89 -35.01 4.04
CA THR A 104 -2.46 -34.70 2.72
C THR A 104 -3.76 -33.89 2.84
N LEU A 105 -4.63 -34.21 3.80
CA LEU A 105 -5.87 -33.46 4.04
C LEU A 105 -5.58 -32.05 4.58
N ALA A 106 -4.58 -31.91 5.46
CA ALA A 106 -4.13 -30.61 5.96
C ALA A 106 -3.53 -29.75 4.83
N ARG A 107 -2.76 -30.33 3.91
CA ARG A 107 -2.25 -29.62 2.72
C ARG A 107 -3.36 -29.08 1.83
N SER A 108 -4.45 -29.82 1.64
CA SER A 108 -5.60 -29.35 0.86
C SER A 108 -6.35 -28.19 1.52
N LEU A 109 -6.37 -28.12 2.85
CA LEU A 109 -7.02 -27.01 3.58
C LEU A 109 -6.20 -25.71 3.51
N VAL A 110 -4.87 -25.79 3.46
CA VAL A 110 -3.97 -24.62 3.57
C VAL A 110 -3.82 -23.86 2.25
N LEU A 111 -4.08 -24.48 1.10
CA LEU A 111 -3.94 -23.83 -0.22
C LEU A 111 -5.08 -22.84 -0.57
N GLY A 112 -6.08 -22.69 0.30
CA GLY A 112 -7.31 -21.95 0.00
C GLY A 112 -7.40 -20.50 0.51
N GLN A 113 -6.32 -19.91 1.06
CA GLN A 113 -6.39 -18.59 1.71
C GLN A 113 -5.45 -17.52 1.13
N GLN A 114 -5.07 -17.62 -0.14
CA GLN A 114 -4.34 -16.52 -0.79
C GLN A 114 -5.35 -15.42 -1.17
N GLU A 115 -5.42 -14.36 -0.37
CA GLU A 115 -6.17 -13.17 -0.71
C GLU A 115 -5.36 -12.36 -1.72
N ASP A 116 -5.81 -12.32 -2.97
CA ASP A 116 -5.20 -11.50 -4.02
C ASP A 116 -5.43 -10.02 -3.67
N LYS A 117 -4.41 -9.39 -3.07
CA LYS A 117 -4.40 -7.94 -2.84
C LYS A 117 -4.37 -7.22 -4.20
N VAL A 118 -5.31 -6.31 -4.40
CA VAL A 118 -5.39 -5.47 -5.61
C VAL A 118 -4.26 -4.45 -5.65
N VAL A 119 -3.87 -3.95 -4.47
CA VAL A 119 -2.76 -3.02 -4.29
C VAL A 119 -1.62 -3.78 -3.62
N ASP A 120 -0.42 -3.76 -4.21
CA ASP A 120 0.73 -4.39 -3.58
C ASP A 120 1.29 -3.53 -2.44
N ASP A 121 1.95 -4.17 -1.46
CA ASP A 121 2.44 -3.50 -0.25
C ASP A 121 3.42 -2.35 -0.55
N LEU A 122 4.15 -2.41 -1.67
CA LEU A 122 5.09 -1.36 -2.07
C LEU A 122 4.36 -0.15 -2.61
N CYS A 123 3.36 -0.37 -3.48
CA CYS A 123 2.50 0.71 -3.94
C CYS A 123 1.81 1.39 -2.75
N LEU A 124 1.27 0.60 -1.82
CA LEU A 124 0.63 1.13 -0.63
C LEU A 124 1.60 1.98 0.23
N GLY A 125 2.85 1.55 0.35
CA GLY A 125 3.91 2.34 0.99
C GLY A 125 4.15 3.68 0.28
N CYS A 126 4.27 3.68 -1.05
CA CYS A 126 4.49 4.91 -1.81
C CYS A 126 3.28 5.85 -1.79
N LEU A 127 2.05 5.32 -1.80
CA LEU A 127 0.82 6.09 -1.57
C LEU A 127 0.87 6.84 -0.23
N CYS A 128 1.25 6.14 0.84
CA CYS A 128 1.39 6.70 2.18
C CYS A 128 2.44 7.84 2.23
N GLU A 129 3.58 7.66 1.58
CA GLU A 129 4.63 8.69 1.48
C GLU A 129 4.12 9.92 0.70
N ALA A 130 3.44 9.69 -0.43
CA ALA A 130 2.90 10.76 -1.26
C ALA A 130 1.83 11.60 -0.54
N MET A 131 0.98 10.97 0.28
CA MET A 131 -0.14 11.64 0.95
C MET A 131 0.28 12.41 2.22
N SER A 132 1.21 11.89 3.01
CA SER A 132 1.55 12.49 4.31
C SER A 132 3.01 12.35 4.74
N ASP A 133 3.92 11.97 3.84
CA ASP A 133 5.26 11.51 4.20
C ASP A 133 5.21 10.35 5.22
N CYS A 134 4.21 9.48 5.04
CA CYS A 134 3.89 8.37 5.93
C CYS A 134 3.83 8.75 7.42
N ASN A 135 3.31 9.94 7.74
CA ASN A 135 3.32 10.45 9.09
C ASN A 135 2.31 9.72 9.98
N ARG A 136 2.77 8.68 10.68
CA ARG A 136 1.98 7.89 11.63
C ARG A 136 1.46 8.67 12.85
N THR A 137 1.90 9.90 13.04
CA THR A 137 1.40 10.77 14.13
C THR A 137 0.24 11.65 13.70
N PHE A 138 -0.09 11.68 12.40
CA PHE A 138 -1.22 12.43 11.91
C PHE A 138 -2.53 11.89 12.45
N SER A 139 -3.28 12.81 13.05
CA SER A 139 -4.68 12.62 13.42
C SER A 139 -5.55 13.12 12.27
N CYS A 140 -6.43 14.09 12.48
CA CYS A 140 -7.25 14.67 11.42
C CYS A 140 -6.90 16.14 11.20
N VAL A 141 -6.79 16.56 9.94
CA VAL A 141 -6.67 17.95 9.53
C VAL A 141 -7.88 18.27 8.66
N GLY A 142 -8.88 18.94 9.24
CA GLY A 142 -10.18 19.08 8.59
C GLY A 142 -10.91 17.74 8.52
N ASP A 143 -11.32 17.34 7.32
CA ASP A 143 -12.02 16.07 7.07
C ASP A 143 -11.08 14.91 6.68
N ASP A 144 -9.80 15.21 6.43
CA ASP A 144 -8.77 14.24 6.05
C ASP A 144 -8.06 13.72 7.29
N CYS A 145 -7.96 12.40 7.43
CA CYS A 145 -7.46 11.76 8.63
C CYS A 145 -6.41 10.67 8.35
N GLY A 146 -5.44 10.56 9.26
CA GLY A 146 -4.42 9.51 9.27
C GLY A 146 -3.34 9.67 8.22
N LEU A 147 -2.46 8.67 8.13
CA LEU A 147 -1.31 8.67 7.21
C LEU A 147 -1.68 8.59 5.73
N PHE A 148 -2.90 8.15 5.42
CA PHE A 148 -3.41 8.12 4.06
C PHE A 148 -4.36 9.29 3.78
N MET A 149 -4.51 10.28 4.67
CA MET A 149 -5.40 11.42 4.46
C MET A 149 -6.82 11.01 4.00
N ILE A 150 -7.38 10.00 4.66
CA ILE A 150 -8.66 9.40 4.27
C ILE A 150 -9.80 10.26 4.83
N THR A 151 -10.80 10.54 3.98
CA THR A 151 -12.04 11.20 4.40
C THR A 151 -13.10 10.20 4.84
N LYS A 152 -14.09 10.66 5.60
CA LYS A 152 -15.20 9.79 6.04
C LYS A 152 -15.99 9.16 4.88
N PRO A 153 -16.37 9.87 3.81
CA PRO A 153 -17.05 9.27 2.67
C PRO A 153 -16.20 8.18 2.00
N TYR A 154 -14.89 8.41 1.82
CA TYR A 154 -13.96 7.40 1.29
C TYR A 154 -14.00 6.11 2.12
N TRP A 155 -13.95 6.23 3.45
CA TRP A 155 -14.04 5.09 4.36
C TRP A 155 -15.40 4.38 4.30
N GLU A 156 -16.50 5.13 4.08
CA GLU A 156 -17.83 4.55 3.91
C GLU A 156 -17.94 3.74 2.61
N ASP A 157 -17.45 4.29 1.51
CA ASP A 157 -17.39 3.64 0.20
C ASP A 157 -16.47 2.41 0.18
N ALA A 158 -15.40 2.44 0.98
CA ALA A 158 -14.50 1.31 1.19
C ALA A 158 -15.08 0.17 2.06
N GLY A 159 -16.32 0.29 2.54
CA GLY A 159 -16.98 -0.75 3.33
C GLY A 159 -16.83 -0.61 4.85
N ARG A 160 -16.43 0.57 5.34
CA ARG A 160 -16.43 0.94 6.77
C ARG A 160 -15.58 0.03 7.65
N HIS A 161 -14.33 -0.19 7.25
CA HIS A 161 -13.37 -0.99 8.01
C HIS A 161 -13.23 -0.52 9.46
N VAL A 162 -12.96 -1.46 10.36
CA VAL A 162 -12.76 -1.16 11.78
C VAL A 162 -11.63 -1.99 12.35
N ILE A 163 -11.00 -1.46 13.39
CA ILE A 163 -10.03 -2.20 14.19
C ILE A 163 -10.72 -3.38 14.91
N ALA A 164 -9.92 -4.35 15.34
CA ALA A 164 -10.43 -5.54 16.03
C ALA A 164 -11.28 -5.16 17.26
N LYS A 165 -12.45 -5.80 17.39
CA LYS A 165 -13.44 -5.60 18.46
C LYS A 165 -14.13 -4.22 18.48
N ASP A 166 -14.00 -3.43 17.42
CA ASP A 166 -14.79 -2.21 17.23
C ASP A 166 -16.01 -2.50 16.33
N ASN A 167 -16.89 -1.50 16.13
CA ASN A 167 -18.10 -1.60 15.33
C ASN A 167 -18.26 -0.38 14.42
N SER A 168 -18.53 -0.62 13.14
CA SER A 168 -18.59 0.40 12.08
C SER A 168 -19.69 1.45 12.24
N SER A 169 -20.70 1.17 13.07
CA SER A 169 -21.76 2.13 13.41
C SER A 169 -21.46 2.95 14.67
N SER A 170 -20.37 2.65 15.38
CA SER A 170 -20.00 3.37 16.60
C SER A 170 -19.54 4.80 16.27
N PRO A 171 -19.90 5.79 17.11
CA PRO A 171 -19.28 7.11 17.02
C PRO A 171 -17.75 6.99 17.10
N GLY A 172 -17.06 7.67 16.18
CA GLY A 172 -15.60 7.67 16.12
C GLY A 172 -14.95 6.43 15.47
N ALA A 173 -15.72 5.46 14.96
CA ALA A 173 -15.17 4.25 14.33
C ALA A 173 -14.26 4.58 13.14
N PHE A 174 -14.70 5.54 12.31
CA PHE A 174 -13.92 6.10 11.21
C PHE A 174 -12.54 6.58 11.69
N GLN A 175 -12.51 7.53 12.64
CA GLN A 175 -11.26 8.12 13.12
C GLN A 175 -10.32 7.08 13.73
N ARG A 176 -10.85 6.14 14.53
CA ARG A 176 -10.04 5.08 15.13
C ARG A 176 -9.43 4.14 14.08
N CYS A 177 -10.15 3.88 12.99
CA CYS A 177 -9.64 3.06 11.91
C CYS A 177 -8.54 3.78 11.12
N VAL A 178 -8.79 5.00 10.64
CA VAL A 178 -7.87 5.65 9.69
C VAL A 178 -6.55 6.13 10.33
N VAL A 179 -6.49 6.26 11.67
CA VAL A 179 -5.23 6.51 12.39
C VAL A 179 -4.48 5.21 12.73
N ASP A 180 -5.11 4.05 12.62
CA ASP A 180 -4.46 2.74 12.74
C ASP A 180 -3.89 2.33 11.35
N PRO A 181 -2.58 2.11 11.20
CA PRO A 181 -1.99 1.85 9.89
C PRO A 181 -2.56 0.64 9.16
N PHE A 182 -2.94 -0.42 9.89
CA PHE A 182 -3.46 -1.63 9.27
C PHE A 182 -4.92 -1.46 8.84
N CYS A 183 -5.75 -0.81 9.66
CA CYS A 183 -7.13 -0.53 9.30
C CYS A 183 -7.22 0.51 8.17
N ALA A 184 -6.35 1.52 8.18
CA ALA A 184 -6.25 2.50 7.11
C ALA A 184 -5.81 1.85 5.79
N ALA A 185 -4.78 1.01 5.82
CA ALA A 185 -4.34 0.20 4.68
C ALA A 185 -5.48 -0.65 4.09
N ALA A 186 -6.19 -1.40 4.94
CA ALA A 186 -7.33 -2.21 4.50
C ALA A 186 -8.45 -1.36 3.87
N THR A 187 -8.67 -0.14 4.38
CA THR A 187 -9.62 0.81 3.79
C THR A 187 -9.20 1.22 2.38
N VAL A 188 -7.93 1.57 2.17
CA VAL A 188 -7.40 1.91 0.84
C VAL A 188 -7.50 0.71 -0.10
N GLU A 189 -7.06 -0.48 0.33
CA GLU A 189 -7.11 -1.70 -0.48
C GLU A 189 -8.55 -2.05 -0.92
N SER A 190 -9.53 -1.94 -0.02
CA SER A 190 -10.94 -2.19 -0.33
C SER A 190 -11.53 -1.14 -1.26
N TYR A 191 -11.13 0.13 -1.11
CA TYR A 191 -11.52 1.19 -2.03
C TYR A 191 -10.99 0.92 -3.44
N MET A 192 -9.70 0.61 -3.57
CA MET A 192 -9.09 0.28 -4.86
C MET A 192 -9.74 -0.96 -5.46
N LYS A 193 -10.01 -2.00 -4.67
CA LYS A 193 -10.71 -3.20 -5.14
C LYS A 193 -12.11 -2.89 -5.71
N THR A 194 -12.75 -1.85 -5.21
CA THR A 194 -14.11 -1.46 -5.65
C THR A 194 -14.08 -0.57 -6.88
N TYR A 195 -13.13 0.35 -6.97
CA TYR A 195 -13.14 1.43 -7.97
C TYR A 195 -11.97 1.39 -8.97
N SER A 196 -11.05 0.43 -8.87
CA SER A 196 -9.85 0.33 -9.71
C SER A 196 -10.19 0.45 -11.19
N LYS A 197 -9.54 1.39 -11.87
CA LYS A 197 -9.66 1.66 -13.30
C LYS A 197 -8.46 2.48 -13.75
N ASP A 198 -8.22 2.50 -15.05
CA ASP A 198 -7.19 3.33 -15.67
C ASP A 198 -7.67 4.78 -15.64
N CYS A 199 -7.05 5.59 -14.78
CA CYS A 199 -7.43 6.98 -14.52
C CYS A 199 -6.56 7.98 -15.28
N ASN A 200 -5.37 7.56 -15.73
CA ASN A 200 -4.49 8.37 -16.56
C ASN A 200 -4.55 8.02 -18.06
N GLU A 201 -5.39 7.05 -18.43
CA GLU A 201 -5.63 6.56 -19.79
C GLU A 201 -4.36 6.02 -20.49
N ASN A 202 -3.43 5.45 -19.72
CA ASN A 202 -2.17 4.92 -20.24
C ASN A 202 -2.27 3.46 -20.74
N GLY A 203 -3.41 2.80 -20.56
CA GLY A 203 -3.69 1.43 -20.96
C GLY A 203 -3.37 0.37 -19.91
N ALA A 204 -2.96 0.76 -18.71
CA ALA A 204 -2.73 -0.11 -17.56
C ALA A 204 -3.53 0.38 -16.34
N VAL A 205 -3.71 -0.49 -15.35
CA VAL A 205 -4.19 -0.11 -14.02
C VAL A 205 -3.04 -0.38 -13.06
N ASP A 206 -2.35 0.68 -12.66
CA ASP A 206 -1.14 0.60 -11.84
C ASP A 206 -1.19 1.55 -10.62
N CYS A 207 -0.05 1.74 -9.97
CA CYS A 207 0.01 2.54 -8.75
C CYS A 207 -0.27 4.03 -8.98
N GLU A 208 0.05 4.57 -10.17
CA GLU A 208 -0.30 5.96 -10.50
C GLU A 208 -1.82 6.10 -10.62
N ASP A 209 -2.50 5.09 -11.16
CA ASP A 209 -3.98 5.05 -11.18
C ASP A 209 -4.56 4.96 -9.77
N PHE A 210 -3.96 4.15 -8.89
CA PHE A 210 -4.40 4.08 -7.50
C PHE A 210 -4.19 5.40 -6.76
N PHE A 211 -3.09 6.13 -7.03
CA PHE A 211 -2.89 7.47 -6.49
C PHE A 211 -3.92 8.47 -7.04
N ALA A 212 -4.17 8.45 -8.35
CA ALA A 212 -5.20 9.27 -8.97
C ALA A 212 -6.59 8.99 -8.38
N LEU A 213 -6.94 7.71 -8.24
CA LEU A 213 -8.21 7.28 -7.64
C LEU A 213 -8.31 7.66 -6.16
N HIS A 214 -7.21 7.62 -5.43
CA HIS A 214 -7.16 8.05 -4.03
C HIS A 214 -7.41 9.55 -3.89
N PHE A 215 -6.78 10.35 -4.75
CA PHE A 215 -6.81 11.81 -4.66
C PHE A 215 -8.05 12.44 -5.31
N LEU A 216 -8.47 11.94 -6.48
CA LEU A 216 -9.62 12.44 -7.24
C LEU A 216 -10.94 11.74 -6.85
N GLY A 217 -10.85 10.63 -6.11
CA GLY A 217 -11.99 9.78 -5.76
C GLY A 217 -12.46 8.87 -6.89
N ALA A 218 -13.51 8.10 -6.61
CA ALA A 218 -14.05 7.04 -7.46
C ALA A 218 -14.39 7.45 -8.90
N GLY A 219 -14.63 8.74 -9.14
CA GLY A 219 -14.89 9.30 -10.47
C GLY A 219 -13.65 9.36 -11.36
N CYS A 220 -12.44 9.47 -10.79
CA CYS A 220 -11.25 9.92 -11.53
C CYS A 220 -11.52 11.17 -12.37
N GLU A 221 -12.28 12.11 -11.80
CA GLU A 221 -12.63 13.35 -12.46
C GLU A 221 -11.49 14.36 -12.29
N GLY A 222 -10.84 14.73 -13.40
CA GLY A 222 -9.74 15.70 -13.43
C GLY A 222 -8.42 15.11 -13.90
N ASP A 223 -7.38 15.95 -13.95
CA ASP A 223 -6.02 15.55 -14.30
C ASP A 223 -5.15 15.51 -13.04
N ILE A 224 -4.68 14.33 -12.67
CA ILE A 224 -3.86 14.13 -11.47
C ILE A 224 -2.55 14.93 -11.52
N ASN A 225 -2.00 15.19 -12.72
CA ASN A 225 -0.78 16.00 -12.88
C ASN A 225 -1.03 17.47 -12.54
N GLN A 226 -2.29 17.94 -12.60
CA GLN A 226 -2.67 19.30 -12.23
C GLN A 226 -3.17 19.39 -10.80
N ALA A 227 -3.92 18.37 -10.37
CA ALA A 227 -4.54 18.34 -9.04
C ALA A 227 -3.51 18.10 -7.92
N SER A 228 -2.49 17.25 -8.16
CA SER A 228 -1.45 16.94 -7.18
C SER A 228 -0.09 16.66 -7.85
N PRO A 229 0.54 17.65 -8.50
CA PRO A 229 1.83 17.47 -9.17
C PRO A 229 2.93 17.02 -8.19
N GLU A 230 2.98 17.61 -6.99
CA GLU A 230 3.99 17.27 -5.99
C GLU A 230 3.77 15.88 -5.38
N GLY A 231 2.52 15.50 -5.10
CA GLY A 231 2.20 14.17 -4.58
C GLY A 231 2.48 13.07 -5.60
N LEU A 232 2.14 13.30 -6.86
CA LEU A 232 2.43 12.36 -7.94
C LEU A 232 3.93 12.21 -8.20
N ASP A 233 4.71 13.29 -8.11
CA ASP A 233 6.16 13.23 -8.19
C ASP A 233 6.77 12.42 -7.03
N LYS A 234 6.31 12.65 -5.80
CA LYS A 234 6.72 11.85 -4.63
C LYS A 234 6.43 10.36 -4.81
N LEU A 235 5.25 10.02 -5.34
CA LEU A 235 4.87 8.64 -5.63
C LEU A 235 5.88 8.01 -6.62
N ARG A 236 6.13 8.67 -7.75
CA ARG A 236 7.05 8.19 -8.79
C ARG A 236 8.46 7.98 -8.27
N VAL A 237 8.99 8.95 -7.52
CA VAL A 237 10.32 8.85 -6.90
C VAL A 237 10.39 7.64 -5.96
N CYS A 238 9.38 7.43 -5.11
CA CYS A 238 9.32 6.25 -4.24
C CYS A 238 9.31 4.94 -5.04
N GLN A 239 8.49 4.85 -6.11
CA GLN A 239 8.43 3.66 -6.93
C GLN A 239 9.75 3.36 -7.63
N GLU A 240 10.45 4.37 -8.14
CA GLU A 240 11.77 4.22 -8.74
C GLU A 240 12.81 3.69 -7.75
N GLU A 241 12.81 4.21 -6.52
CA GLU A 241 13.72 3.76 -5.46
C GLU A 241 13.45 2.31 -5.06
N VAL A 242 12.17 1.96 -4.89
CA VAL A 242 11.77 0.59 -4.57
C VAL A 242 12.10 -0.37 -5.72
N ALA A 243 11.99 0.05 -6.97
CA ALA A 243 12.38 -0.77 -8.13
C ALA A 243 13.89 -1.07 -8.14
N LYS A 244 14.73 -0.11 -7.72
CA LYS A 244 16.19 -0.33 -7.57
C LYS A 244 16.46 -1.39 -6.50
N ILE A 245 15.83 -1.26 -5.33
CA ILE A 245 15.96 -2.23 -4.24
C ILE A 245 15.55 -3.65 -4.70
N ARG A 246 14.44 -3.78 -5.45
CA ARG A 246 13.98 -5.07 -5.98
C ARG A 246 14.92 -5.68 -7.00
N SER A 247 15.64 -4.86 -7.77
CA SER A 247 16.62 -5.32 -8.76
C SER A 247 18.00 -5.60 -8.17
N GLY A 248 18.20 -5.34 -6.86
CA GLY A 248 19.48 -5.57 -6.19
C GLY A 248 20.57 -4.56 -6.54
N ASN A 249 20.18 -3.40 -7.08
CA ASN A 249 21.04 -2.24 -7.36
C ASN A 249 20.91 -1.19 -6.25
#